data_AF-A0A836HIS5-F1
#
_entry.id   AF-A0A836HIS5-F1
#
_cell.length_a   1.000
_cell.length_b   1.000
_cell.length_c   1.000
_cell.angle_alpha   90.00
_cell.angle_beta   90.00
_cell.angle_gamma   90.00
#
_symmetry.space_group_name_H-M   'P 1'
#
loop_
_entity.id
_entity.type
_entity.pdbx_description
1 polymer ?
#
loop_
_entity_poly.entity_id
_entity_poly.type
_entity_poly.pdbx_seq_one_letter_code
_entity_poly.pdbx_strand_id
1 'polypeptide(L)'
;MPLRRNRLLRSAYDELVVVGSRWTRIRAVSASAAEVGPPHVQSHLAHPIITVIPTLHVASIKFYDHVLEYIDHAVKRNKDTVVLLEGICDSEEAERQQMQEYEDIMRNDALRQTILAKADDNTLYSPEVMREICREMDVCYDLLQSMESKVRLQECYLKPKLAATCGLNLRNHADLDMHEVQRLLEEESARLHALGERLPSSIAVSQLGSFPVIRKHRERKVAEVARMHCTRWFEQETDGEVIIPWGYFHAEAIIHYVLEGNKCVGGAAGTDSGSAALLRGASGNAVTASPSNEASAKSSTSLGTRDAKAAAASGGEAAAATEPSPPRLVFVEADELLAKVPFSVPKELIEPVPDRKAGNRSS
;
A
#
# COMPACT_ATOMS: atom_id res chain seq x y z
N MET A 1 -12.94 8.83 -45.15
CA MET A 1 -11.52 8.67 -44.75
C MET A 1 -11.46 8.50 -43.24
N PRO A 2 -11.43 7.27 -42.71
CA PRO A 2 -11.39 7.08 -41.26
C PRO A 2 -9.94 7.28 -40.77
N LEU A 3 -9.77 8.23 -39.85
CA LEU A 3 -8.53 8.49 -39.11
C LEU A 3 -8.16 7.24 -38.30
N ARG A 4 -7.19 6.45 -38.78
CA ARG A 4 -6.52 5.43 -37.97
C ARG A 4 -5.79 6.14 -36.83
N ARG A 5 -6.34 6.05 -35.62
CA ARG A 5 -5.58 6.33 -34.38
C ARG A 5 -4.39 5.38 -34.36
N ASN A 6 -3.21 5.89 -34.71
CA ASN A 6 -1.94 5.23 -34.43
C ASN A 6 -1.84 5.06 -32.91
N ARG A 7 -2.25 3.90 -32.40
CA ARG A 7 -1.72 3.38 -31.13
C ARG A 7 -0.23 3.14 -31.39
N LEU A 8 0.59 4.13 -31.09
CA LEU A 8 2.01 3.89 -30.85
C LEU A 8 2.06 2.90 -29.68
N LEU A 9 2.24 1.62 -29.99
CA LEU A 9 2.58 0.57 -29.03
C LEU A 9 3.99 0.89 -28.51
N ARG A 10 4.10 1.87 -27.62
CA ARG A 10 5.33 2.11 -26.85
C ARG A 10 5.44 0.95 -25.87
N SER A 11 6.59 0.28 -25.86
CA SER A 11 6.82 -0.77 -24.86
C SER A 11 6.87 -0.13 -23.46
N ALA A 12 6.67 -0.91 -22.40
CA ALA A 12 6.75 -0.40 -21.03
C ALA A 12 8.10 0.29 -20.76
N TYR A 13 9.18 -0.21 -21.38
CA TYR A 13 10.49 0.43 -21.34
C TYR A 13 10.53 1.82 -22.02
N ASP A 14 9.90 1.99 -23.17
CA ASP A 14 9.87 3.29 -23.87
C ASP A 14 9.20 4.37 -23.02
N GLU A 15 8.21 3.99 -22.20
CA GLU A 15 7.61 4.87 -21.20
C GLU A 15 8.60 5.21 -20.08
N LEU A 16 9.23 4.18 -19.48
CA LEU A 16 10.19 4.34 -18.38
C LEU A 16 11.39 5.22 -18.76
N VAL A 17 11.92 5.11 -19.98
CA VAL A 17 13.06 5.91 -20.45
C VAL A 17 12.68 7.38 -20.64
N VAL A 18 11.49 7.65 -21.18
CA VAL A 18 11.05 9.02 -21.49
C VAL A 18 10.60 9.75 -20.22
N VAL A 19 9.89 9.04 -19.34
CA VAL A 19 9.24 9.62 -18.15
C VAL A 19 10.17 9.61 -16.93
N GLY A 20 10.99 8.57 -16.77
CA GLY A 20 11.76 8.36 -15.55
C GLY A 20 10.88 8.29 -14.30
N SER A 21 11.48 8.44 -13.13
CA SER A 21 10.76 8.57 -11.88
C SER A 21 10.31 10.02 -11.68
N ARG A 22 9.00 10.26 -11.72
CA ARG A 22 8.38 11.57 -11.46
C ARG A 22 7.84 11.60 -10.05
N TRP A 23 8.44 12.42 -9.20
CA TRP A 23 8.09 12.46 -7.79
C TRP A 23 6.95 13.44 -7.60
N THR A 24 5.85 12.94 -7.08
CA THR A 24 4.62 13.71 -6.90
C THR A 24 4.45 14.04 -5.43
N ARG A 25 4.10 15.29 -5.16
CA ARG A 25 3.84 15.77 -3.81
C ARG A 25 2.36 16.14 -3.69
N ILE A 26 1.72 15.66 -2.64
CA ILE A 26 0.31 15.92 -2.33
C ILE A 26 0.26 16.62 -0.98
N ARG A 27 -0.42 17.76 -0.91
CA ARG A 27 -0.59 18.53 0.32
C ARG A 27 -1.96 18.22 0.92
N ALA A 28 -1.98 18.01 2.25
CA ALA A 28 -3.22 18.02 3.00
C ALA A 28 -3.58 19.47 3.35
N VAL A 29 -4.75 19.93 2.92
CA VAL A 29 -5.27 21.28 3.18
C VAL A 29 -6.58 21.20 3.94
N SER A 30 -6.82 22.13 4.85
CA SER A 30 -8.10 22.20 5.58
C SER A 30 -9.25 22.44 4.60
N ALA A 31 -10.31 21.64 4.69
CA ALA A 31 -11.51 21.83 3.89
C ALA A 31 -12.23 23.16 4.22
N SER A 32 -12.15 23.62 5.47
CA SER A 32 -12.75 24.90 5.90
C SER A 32 -11.98 26.12 5.41
N ALA A 33 -10.69 25.99 5.09
CA ALA A 33 -9.89 27.08 4.54
C ALA A 33 -10.32 27.46 3.11
N ALA A 34 -11.05 26.59 2.41
CA ALA A 34 -11.61 26.89 1.09
C ALA A 34 -12.91 27.72 1.17
N GLU A 35 -13.59 27.77 2.32
CA GLU A 35 -14.92 28.38 2.46
C GLU A 35 -14.92 29.69 3.28
N VAL A 36 -13.90 29.94 4.10
CA VAL A 36 -13.88 31.11 4.99
C VAL A 36 -13.04 32.24 4.37
N GLY A 37 -13.65 33.44 4.30
CA GLY A 37 -13.02 34.69 3.90
C GLY A 37 -11.86 35.15 4.83
N PRO A 38 -11.55 36.46 4.93
CA PRO A 38 -10.20 36.96 5.24
C PRO A 38 -9.52 36.38 6.50
N PRO A 39 -8.18 36.40 6.55
CA PRO A 39 -7.33 35.40 7.19
C PRO A 39 -7.12 35.65 8.69
N HIS A 40 -8.18 35.79 9.49
CA HIS A 40 -8.00 36.23 10.88
C HIS A 40 -8.32 35.26 12.01
N VAL A 41 -8.99 34.14 11.81
CA VAL A 41 -9.10 33.14 12.90
C VAL A 41 -9.33 31.73 12.34
N GLN A 42 -8.25 31.03 11.96
CA GLN A 42 -8.03 29.57 12.05
C GLN A 42 -6.85 29.17 11.16
N SER A 43 -5.63 29.51 11.59
CA SER A 43 -4.41 28.97 11.01
C SER A 43 -4.13 27.61 11.65
N HIS A 44 -4.65 26.52 11.06
CA HIS A 44 -3.96 25.25 11.28
C HIS A 44 -2.56 25.41 10.68
N LEU A 45 -1.54 25.53 11.54
CA LEU A 45 -0.16 25.80 11.12
C LEU A 45 0.46 24.57 10.42
N ALA A 46 -0.08 23.39 10.70
CA ALA A 46 0.40 22.14 10.13
C ALA A 46 -0.04 22.00 8.67
N HIS A 47 0.93 21.67 7.82
CA HIS A 47 0.72 21.35 6.42
C HIS A 47 1.31 19.97 6.13
N PRO A 48 0.66 18.87 6.56
CA PRO A 48 1.15 17.52 6.28
C PRO A 48 1.21 17.24 4.77
N ILE A 49 2.20 16.45 4.37
CA ILE A 49 2.50 16.18 2.97
C ILE A 49 2.65 14.68 2.74
N ILE A 50 2.24 14.23 1.55
CA ILE A 50 2.56 12.89 1.02
C ILE A 50 3.47 13.08 -0.18
N THR A 51 4.62 12.42 -0.21
CA THR A 51 5.54 12.39 -1.35
C THR A 51 5.60 10.96 -1.91
N VAL A 52 5.14 10.78 -3.15
CA VAL A 52 5.19 9.51 -3.86
C VAL A 52 6.42 9.49 -4.76
N ILE A 53 7.27 8.46 -4.59
CA ILE A 53 8.52 8.27 -5.33
C ILE A 53 8.41 6.96 -6.12
N PRO A 54 8.13 7.01 -7.43
CA PRO A 54 8.12 5.81 -8.27
C PRO A 54 9.51 5.14 -8.32
N THR A 55 9.60 3.87 -7.97
CA THR A 55 10.84 3.07 -7.96
C THR A 55 10.73 1.85 -8.89
N LEU A 56 11.86 1.21 -9.18
CA LEU A 56 11.94 -0.07 -9.88
C LEU A 56 12.76 -1.05 -9.04
N HIS A 57 12.47 -2.35 -9.18
CA HIS A 57 13.23 -3.43 -8.53
C HIS A 57 14.69 -3.48 -8.98
N VAL A 58 14.99 -3.04 -10.21
CA VAL A 58 16.34 -2.83 -10.73
C VAL A 58 16.44 -1.39 -11.21
N ALA A 59 17.43 -0.64 -10.71
CA ALA A 59 17.72 0.71 -11.17
C ALA A 59 19.21 1.02 -11.13
N SER A 60 19.60 2.15 -11.71
CA SER A 60 20.97 2.65 -11.54
C SER A 60 21.27 3.03 -10.09
N ILE A 61 22.52 2.85 -9.69
CA ILE A 61 23.03 3.29 -8.39
C ILE A 61 22.72 4.78 -8.17
N LYS A 62 22.96 5.62 -9.18
CA LYS A 62 22.68 7.06 -9.14
C LYS A 62 21.22 7.40 -8.83
N PHE A 63 20.28 6.62 -9.37
CA PHE A 63 18.86 6.80 -9.08
C PHE A 63 18.57 6.48 -7.61
N TYR A 64 19.05 5.33 -7.12
CA TYR A 64 18.84 4.97 -5.71
C TYR A 64 19.52 5.92 -4.74
N ASP A 65 20.71 6.42 -5.07
CA ASP A 65 21.40 7.43 -4.26
C ASP A 65 20.56 8.71 -4.15
N HIS A 66 19.93 9.17 -5.24
CA HIS A 66 19.02 10.32 -5.18
C HIS A 66 17.82 10.07 -4.27
N VAL A 67 17.22 8.86 -4.34
CA VAL A 67 16.10 8.49 -3.46
C VAL A 67 16.54 8.48 -1.99
N LEU A 68 17.71 7.91 -1.70
CA LEU A 68 18.30 7.87 -0.36
C LEU A 68 18.59 9.27 0.18
N GLU A 69 19.25 10.11 -0.61
CA GLU A 69 19.57 11.50 -0.25
C GLU A 69 18.31 12.29 0.09
N TYR A 70 17.24 12.14 -0.70
CA TYR A 70 15.97 12.80 -0.42
C TYR A 70 15.37 12.34 0.90
N ILE A 71 15.27 11.03 1.11
CA ILE A 71 14.63 10.45 2.30
C ILE A 71 15.44 10.79 3.56
N ASP A 72 16.77 10.67 3.51
CA ASP A 72 17.66 11.05 4.60
C ASP A 72 17.53 12.55 4.95
N HIS A 73 17.51 13.43 3.94
CA HIS A 73 17.26 14.86 4.17
C HIS A 73 15.86 15.16 4.70
N ALA A 74 14.83 14.42 4.29
CA ALA A 74 13.47 14.60 4.83
C ALA A 74 13.42 14.22 6.31
N VAL A 75 13.93 13.03 6.66
CA VAL A 75 14.00 12.53 8.04
C VAL A 75 14.82 13.45 8.95
N LYS A 76 15.96 13.97 8.48
CA LYS A 76 16.79 14.91 9.23
C LYS A 76 16.12 16.27 9.45
N ARG A 77 15.31 16.72 8.48
CA ARG A 77 14.58 18.00 8.60
C ARG A 77 13.34 17.89 9.48
N ASN A 78 12.66 16.74 9.45
CA ASN A 78 11.43 16.53 10.20
C ASN A 78 11.40 15.16 10.86
N LYS A 79 11.37 15.15 12.21
CA LYS A 79 11.26 13.95 13.03
C LYS A 79 9.97 13.16 12.76
N ASP A 80 8.92 13.84 12.33
CA ASP A 80 7.61 13.29 11.99
C ASP A 80 7.54 12.87 10.51
N THR A 81 8.68 12.49 9.93
CA THR A 81 8.73 11.82 8.62
C THR A 81 8.47 10.34 8.78
N VAL A 82 7.58 9.77 7.97
CA VAL A 82 7.28 8.33 7.91
C VAL A 82 7.56 7.83 6.50
N VAL A 83 8.28 6.72 6.37
CA VAL A 83 8.56 6.07 5.08
C VAL A 83 7.80 4.75 5.03
N LEU A 84 6.82 4.65 4.13
CA LEU A 84 6.03 3.43 3.93
C LEU A 84 6.76 2.49 2.98
N LEU A 85 7.12 1.31 3.46
CA LEU A 85 7.84 0.30 2.68
C LEU A 85 6.87 -0.58 1.89
N GLU A 86 7.32 -0.99 0.71
CA GLU A 86 6.68 -2.04 -0.08
C GLU A 86 7.15 -3.42 0.38
N GLY A 87 6.18 -4.28 0.73
CA GLY A 87 6.43 -5.66 1.12
C GLY A 87 5.22 -6.33 1.77
N ILE A 88 4.73 -7.42 1.19
CA ILE A 88 3.71 -8.27 1.80
C ILE A 88 4.37 -9.06 2.93
N CYS A 89 3.81 -8.98 4.13
CA CYS A 89 4.28 -9.74 5.30
C CYS A 89 3.50 -11.03 5.45
N ASP A 90 4.19 -12.10 5.86
CA ASP A 90 3.56 -13.40 6.15
C ASP A 90 2.66 -13.34 7.40
N SER A 91 3.06 -12.55 8.41
CA SER A 91 2.29 -12.35 9.64
C SER A 91 2.66 -11.06 10.37
N GLU A 92 1.84 -10.67 11.36
CA GLU A 92 2.11 -9.54 12.26
C GLU A 92 3.42 -9.73 13.06
N GLU A 93 3.78 -10.97 13.40
CA GLU A 93 5.07 -11.28 14.05
C GLU A 93 6.25 -10.95 13.14
N ALA A 94 6.17 -11.33 11.86
CA ALA A 94 7.22 -11.09 10.89
C ALA A 94 7.40 -9.58 10.66
N GLU A 95 6.30 -8.84 10.58
CA GLU A 95 6.33 -7.38 10.49
C GLU A 95 7.03 -6.78 11.72
N ARG A 96 6.62 -7.18 12.93
CA ARG A 96 7.24 -6.69 14.18
C ARG A 96 8.73 -7.02 14.25
N GLN A 97 9.13 -8.21 13.84
CA GLN A 97 10.53 -8.62 13.81
C GLN A 97 11.34 -7.77 12.84
N GLN A 98 10.80 -7.49 11.65
CA GLN A 98 11.47 -6.64 10.67
C GLN A 98 11.60 -5.19 11.16
N MET A 99 10.57 -4.65 11.82
CA MET A 99 10.66 -3.31 12.42
C MET A 99 11.74 -3.28 13.50
N GLN A 100 11.81 -4.30 14.36
CA GLN A 100 12.86 -4.42 15.37
C GLN A 100 14.26 -4.48 14.75
N GLU A 101 14.43 -5.23 13.66
CA GLU A 101 15.69 -5.30 12.93
C GLU A 101 16.14 -3.92 12.43
N TYR A 102 15.22 -3.12 11.88
CA TYR A 102 15.54 -1.76 11.45
C TYR A 102 15.93 -0.84 12.61
N GLU A 103 15.28 -0.97 13.77
CA GLU A 103 15.70 -0.25 14.97
C GLU A 103 17.10 -0.66 15.43
N ASP A 104 17.38 -1.97 15.43
CA ASP A 104 18.66 -2.53 15.87
C ASP A 104 19.80 -2.11 14.95
N ILE A 105 19.58 -2.14 13.63
CA ILE A 105 20.53 -1.64 12.62
C ILE A 105 20.83 -0.17 12.87
N MET A 106 19.81 0.68 13.03
CA MET A 106 20.04 2.11 13.17
C MET A 106 20.76 2.48 14.48
N ARG A 107 20.44 1.78 15.58
CA ARG A 107 21.02 2.04 16.92
C ARG A 107 22.42 1.46 17.10
N ASN A 108 22.83 0.47 16.30
CA ASN A 108 24.14 -0.15 16.39
C ASN A 108 25.07 0.34 15.28
N ASP A 109 26.02 1.22 15.61
CA ASP A 109 26.95 1.80 14.65
C ASP A 109 27.75 0.74 13.86
N ALA A 110 28.20 -0.34 14.49
CA ALA A 110 28.96 -1.38 13.83
C ALA A 110 28.10 -2.17 12.84
N LEU A 111 26.87 -2.49 13.22
CA LEU A 111 25.90 -3.16 12.35
C LEU A 111 25.52 -2.24 11.17
N ARG A 112 25.25 -0.96 11.45
CA ARG A 112 24.98 0.06 10.43
C ARG A 112 26.08 0.12 9.38
N GLN A 113 27.34 0.24 9.80
CA GLN A 113 28.49 0.27 8.89
C GLN A 113 28.64 -1.03 8.10
N THR A 114 28.37 -2.19 8.73
CA THR A 114 28.41 -3.48 8.07
C THR A 114 27.36 -3.60 6.97
N ILE A 115 26.12 -3.17 7.24
CA ILE A 115 25.02 -3.20 6.25
C ILE A 115 25.31 -2.25 5.09
N LEU A 116 25.81 -1.04 5.36
CA LEU A 116 26.21 -0.09 4.33
C LEU A 116 27.30 -0.67 3.41
N ALA A 117 28.37 -1.22 4.00
CA ALA A 117 29.46 -1.83 3.24
C ALA A 117 28.97 -3.00 2.38
N LYS A 118 28.15 -3.89 2.95
CA LYS A 118 27.55 -5.01 2.20
C LYS A 118 26.68 -4.55 1.03
N ALA A 119 25.95 -3.43 1.19
CA ALA A 119 25.14 -2.86 0.12
C ALA A 119 26.01 -2.27 -0.99
N ASP A 120 27.09 -1.55 -0.64
CA ASP A 120 28.04 -0.98 -1.59
C ASP A 120 28.77 -2.06 -2.40
N ASP A 121 29.25 -3.09 -1.69
CA ASP A 121 29.98 -4.22 -2.25
C ASP A 121 29.07 -5.27 -2.93
N ASN A 122 27.74 -5.12 -2.82
CA ASN A 122 26.74 -6.06 -3.35
C ASN A 122 26.88 -7.49 -2.79
N THR A 123 27.19 -7.58 -1.50
CA THR A 123 27.44 -8.85 -0.78
C THR A 123 26.41 -9.11 0.33
N LEU A 124 25.23 -8.50 0.24
CA LEU A 124 24.16 -8.72 1.22
C LEU A 124 23.65 -10.17 1.17
N TYR A 125 23.50 -10.70 -0.04
CA TYR A 125 23.04 -12.05 -0.32
C TYR A 125 24.11 -12.87 -1.04
N SER A 126 24.06 -14.19 -0.90
CA SER A 126 24.92 -15.08 -1.66
C SER A 126 24.52 -15.09 -3.15
N PRO A 127 25.41 -15.48 -4.07
CA PRO A 127 25.10 -15.61 -5.49
C PRO A 127 23.87 -16.49 -5.77
N GLU A 128 23.65 -17.53 -4.96
CA GLU A 128 22.52 -18.45 -5.10
C GLU A 128 21.20 -17.74 -4.79
N VAL A 129 21.13 -17.03 -3.66
CA VAL A 129 19.94 -16.25 -3.26
C VAL A 129 19.67 -15.12 -4.26
N MET A 130 20.72 -14.45 -4.76
CA MET A 130 20.57 -13.43 -5.79
C MET A 130 19.96 -13.97 -7.09
N ARG A 131 20.30 -15.20 -7.49
CA ARG A 131 19.69 -15.85 -8.66
C ARG A 131 18.22 -16.18 -8.44
N GLU A 132 17.85 -16.60 -7.23
CA GLU A 132 16.45 -16.86 -6.87
C GLU A 132 15.63 -15.59 -6.94
N ILE A 133 16.10 -14.51 -6.29
CA ILE A 133 15.47 -13.18 -6.34
C ILE A 133 15.33 -12.69 -7.79
N CYS A 134 16.40 -12.78 -8.59
CA CYS A 134 16.35 -12.38 -10.00
C CYS A 134 15.34 -13.20 -10.80
N ARG A 135 15.26 -14.52 -10.56
CA ARG A 135 14.28 -15.38 -11.23
C ARG A 135 12.85 -15.01 -10.86
N GLU A 136 12.59 -14.68 -9.59
CA GLU A 136 11.26 -14.29 -9.13
C GLU A 136 10.80 -12.97 -9.73
N MET A 137 11.72 -12.04 -9.97
CA MET A 137 11.43 -10.72 -10.55
C MET A 137 11.55 -10.67 -12.08
N ASP A 138 11.80 -11.81 -12.74
CA ASP A 138 12.06 -11.92 -14.19
C ASP A 138 13.23 -11.02 -14.66
N VAL A 139 14.29 -10.96 -13.86
CA VAL A 139 15.52 -10.20 -14.12
C VAL A 139 16.64 -11.14 -14.57
N CYS A 140 17.37 -10.77 -15.64
CA CYS A 140 18.53 -11.53 -16.09
C CYS A 140 19.72 -11.37 -15.13
N TYR A 141 19.97 -12.37 -14.29
CA TYR A 141 21.06 -12.36 -13.30
C TYR A 141 22.45 -12.14 -13.93
N ASP A 142 22.77 -12.84 -15.02
CA ASP A 142 24.09 -12.75 -15.66
C ASP A 142 24.36 -11.34 -16.20
N LEU A 143 23.33 -10.72 -16.78
CA LEU A 143 23.42 -9.34 -17.26
C LEU A 143 23.53 -8.36 -16.09
N LEU A 144 22.72 -8.53 -15.04
CA LEU A 144 22.79 -7.72 -13.83
C LEU A 144 24.18 -7.77 -13.21
N GLN A 145 24.78 -8.97 -13.10
CA GLN A 145 26.12 -9.18 -12.57
C GLN A 145 27.18 -8.48 -13.44
N SER A 146 27.06 -8.56 -14.78
CA SER A 146 27.99 -7.86 -15.67
C SER A 146 27.94 -6.32 -15.54
N MET A 147 26.87 -5.80 -14.94
CA MET A 147 26.61 -4.37 -14.79
C MET A 147 26.58 -3.91 -13.34
N GLU A 148 27.08 -4.72 -12.42
CA GLU A 148 26.96 -4.51 -10.98
C GLU A 148 27.45 -3.11 -10.55
N SER A 149 28.54 -2.61 -11.14
CA SER A 149 29.08 -1.27 -10.86
C SER A 149 28.16 -0.08 -11.25
N LYS A 150 27.04 -0.33 -11.94
CA LYS A 150 26.14 0.71 -12.47
C LYS A 150 24.71 0.55 -12.01
N VAL A 151 24.22 -0.69 -11.93
CA VAL A 151 22.84 -1.01 -11.59
C VAL A 151 22.80 -2.01 -10.43
N ARG A 152 21.76 -1.90 -9.61
CA ARG A 152 21.57 -2.74 -8.43
C ARG A 152 20.12 -3.18 -8.33
N LEU A 153 19.89 -4.23 -7.55
CA LEU A 153 18.56 -4.55 -7.05
C LEU A 153 18.21 -3.62 -5.89
N GLN A 154 16.96 -3.19 -5.84
CA GLN A 154 16.39 -2.39 -4.76
C GLN A 154 16.59 -3.09 -3.40
N GLU A 155 16.35 -4.40 -3.34
CA GLU A 155 16.52 -5.25 -2.14
C GLU A 155 17.97 -5.31 -1.66
N CYS A 156 18.95 -5.13 -2.55
CA CYS A 156 20.38 -5.25 -2.23
C CYS A 156 21.04 -3.91 -1.94
N TYR A 157 20.42 -2.81 -2.34
CA TYR A 157 21.05 -1.49 -2.30
C TYR A 157 20.17 -0.46 -1.61
N LEU A 158 18.96 -0.18 -2.12
CA LEU A 158 18.11 0.87 -1.57
C LEU A 158 17.59 0.51 -0.17
N LYS A 159 16.91 -0.64 -0.02
CA LYS A 159 16.30 -1.06 1.24
C LYS A 159 17.29 -1.21 2.41
N PRO A 160 18.44 -1.91 2.27
CA PRO A 160 19.42 -2.00 3.36
C PRO A 160 20.00 -0.64 3.74
N LYS A 161 20.23 0.25 2.78
CA LYS A 161 20.70 1.61 3.06
C LYS A 161 19.62 2.44 3.77
N LEU A 162 18.35 2.31 3.40
CA LEU A 162 17.23 2.94 4.12
C LEU A 162 17.15 2.45 5.57
N ALA A 163 17.29 1.15 5.81
CA ALA A 163 17.33 0.60 7.17
C ALA A 163 18.50 1.18 7.98
N ALA A 164 19.66 1.30 7.36
CA ALA A 164 20.87 1.85 7.98
C ALA A 164 20.76 3.36 8.28
N THR A 165 20.17 4.16 7.39
CA THR A 165 20.13 5.63 7.54
C THR A 165 18.89 6.15 8.24
N CYS A 166 17.75 5.50 8.03
CA CYS A 166 16.43 6.00 8.40
C CYS A 166 15.55 4.94 9.10
N GLY A 167 16.16 3.88 9.67
CA GLY A 167 15.45 2.70 10.19
C GLY A 167 14.29 3.02 11.16
N LEU A 168 14.44 4.01 12.04
CA LEU A 168 13.39 4.40 13.00
C LEU A 168 12.13 5.02 12.34
N ASN A 169 12.26 5.49 11.10
CA ASN A 169 11.19 6.15 10.33
C ASN A 169 10.49 5.20 9.35
N LEU A 170 10.99 3.96 9.20
CA LEU A 170 10.42 2.98 8.27
C LEU A 170 9.17 2.30 8.86
N ARG A 171 8.17 2.03 8.04
CA ARG A 171 6.94 1.32 8.42
C ARG A 171 6.54 0.32 7.34
N ASN A 172 6.20 -0.90 7.73
CA ASN A 172 5.79 -1.96 6.78
C ASN A 172 4.33 -2.43 6.92
N HIS A 173 3.48 -1.74 7.69
CA HIS A 173 2.04 -2.06 7.80
C HIS A 173 1.18 -1.44 6.67
N ALA A 174 1.79 -0.81 5.67
CA ALA A 174 1.07 -0.10 4.62
C ALA A 174 0.60 -1.03 3.48
N ASP A 175 1.27 -2.16 3.29
CA ASP A 175 0.90 -3.18 2.30
C ASP A 175 -0.06 -4.22 2.89
N LEU A 176 -0.57 -5.12 2.04
CA LEU A 176 -1.36 -6.27 2.49
C LEU A 176 -0.49 -7.28 3.24
N ASP A 177 -1.09 -7.95 4.23
CA ASP A 177 -0.52 -9.18 4.78
C ASP A 177 -1.04 -10.44 4.04
N MET A 178 -0.40 -11.59 4.28
CA MET A 178 -0.78 -12.85 3.62
C MET A 178 -2.19 -13.34 3.99
N HIS A 179 -2.75 -12.98 5.15
CA HIS A 179 -4.13 -13.31 5.48
C HIS A 179 -5.12 -12.50 4.64
N GLU A 180 -4.86 -11.20 4.46
CA GLU A 180 -5.64 -10.34 3.58
C GLU A 180 -5.55 -10.81 2.12
N VAL A 181 -4.36 -11.19 1.67
CA VAL A 181 -4.15 -11.76 0.32
C VAL A 181 -4.96 -13.03 0.13
N GLN A 182 -4.92 -13.98 1.08
CA GLN A 182 -5.69 -15.21 1.01
C GLN A 182 -7.19 -14.95 0.91
N ARG A 183 -7.71 -14.06 1.76
CA ARG A 183 -9.13 -13.65 1.71
C ARG A 183 -9.51 -13.08 0.34
N LEU A 184 -8.70 -12.19 -0.23
CA LEU A 184 -8.95 -11.60 -1.55
C LEU A 184 -8.92 -12.65 -2.67
N LEU A 185 -8.02 -13.64 -2.57
CA LEU A 185 -7.96 -14.74 -3.52
C LEU A 185 -9.19 -15.66 -3.42
N GLU A 186 -9.72 -15.88 -2.22
CA GLU A 186 -10.97 -16.65 -2.02
C GLU A 186 -12.18 -15.92 -2.62
N GLU A 187 -12.30 -14.62 -2.39
CA GLU A 187 -13.34 -13.78 -2.99
C GLU A 187 -13.28 -13.80 -4.53
N GLU A 188 -12.07 -13.68 -5.09
CA GLU A 188 -11.85 -13.73 -6.52
C GLU A 188 -12.10 -15.13 -7.10
N SER A 189 -11.76 -16.18 -6.37
CA SER A 189 -12.07 -17.57 -6.71
C SER A 189 -13.57 -17.77 -6.84
N ALA A 190 -14.35 -17.28 -5.87
CA ALA A 190 -15.81 -17.35 -5.90
C ALA A 190 -16.41 -16.59 -7.09
N ARG A 191 -15.86 -15.39 -7.38
CA ARG A 191 -16.27 -14.57 -8.54
C ARG A 191 -15.98 -15.26 -9.86
N LEU A 192 -14.80 -15.83 -10.03
CA LEU A 192 -14.40 -16.55 -11.24
C LEU A 192 -15.18 -17.84 -11.41
N HIS A 193 -15.44 -18.57 -10.33
CA HIS A 193 -16.26 -19.78 -10.35
C HIS A 193 -17.68 -19.48 -10.86
N ALA A 194 -18.26 -18.34 -10.47
CA ALA A 194 -19.56 -17.89 -10.99
C ALA A 194 -19.55 -17.59 -12.50
N LEU A 195 -18.38 -17.29 -13.07
CA LEU A 195 -18.15 -17.06 -14.51
C LEU A 195 -17.70 -18.32 -15.27
N GLY A 196 -17.57 -19.46 -14.58
CA GLY A 196 -17.04 -20.70 -15.15
C GLY A 196 -15.52 -20.73 -15.31
N GLU A 197 -14.82 -19.76 -14.75
CA GLU A 197 -13.35 -19.67 -14.72
C GLU A 197 -12.81 -20.20 -13.38
N ARG A 198 -11.50 -20.47 -13.31
CA ARG A 198 -10.85 -20.98 -12.09
C ARG A 198 -9.47 -20.35 -11.90
N LEU A 199 -9.12 -20.11 -10.64
CA LEU A 199 -7.76 -19.73 -10.26
C LEU A 199 -6.79 -20.92 -10.37
N PRO A 200 -5.48 -20.67 -10.58
CA PRO A 200 -4.44 -21.67 -10.40
C PRO A 200 -4.48 -22.27 -8.99
N SER A 201 -4.10 -23.55 -8.86
CA SER A 201 -4.06 -24.24 -7.57
C SER A 201 -2.93 -23.78 -6.65
N SER A 202 -1.95 -23.05 -7.18
CA SER A 202 -0.85 -22.43 -6.44
C SER A 202 -0.44 -21.16 -7.18
N ILE A 203 -0.18 -20.10 -6.42
CA ILE A 203 0.22 -18.79 -6.91
C ILE A 203 1.51 -18.43 -6.18
N ALA A 204 2.58 -18.15 -6.91
CA ALA A 204 3.82 -17.66 -6.30
C ALA A 204 3.62 -16.22 -5.80
N VAL A 205 4.34 -15.84 -4.74
CA VAL A 205 4.26 -14.47 -4.17
C VAL A 205 4.58 -13.41 -5.23
N SER A 206 5.56 -13.66 -6.09
CA SER A 206 5.92 -12.80 -7.22
C SER A 206 4.80 -12.60 -8.25
N GLN A 207 3.83 -13.52 -8.31
CA GLN A 207 2.69 -13.45 -9.21
C GLN A 207 1.49 -12.73 -8.60
N LEU A 208 1.48 -12.44 -7.29
CA LEU A 208 0.35 -11.78 -6.62
C LEU A 208 0.02 -10.41 -7.24
N GLY A 209 1.04 -9.66 -7.66
CA GLY A 209 0.88 -8.37 -8.35
C GLY A 209 0.17 -8.44 -9.70
N SER A 210 0.07 -9.64 -10.31
CA SER A 210 -0.66 -9.84 -11.58
C SER A 210 -2.18 -9.90 -11.39
N PHE A 211 -2.66 -10.12 -10.16
CA PHE A 211 -4.09 -10.18 -9.87
C PHE A 211 -4.65 -8.76 -9.66
N PRO A 212 -5.58 -8.29 -10.51
CA PRO A 212 -6.10 -6.92 -10.41
C PRO A 212 -6.75 -6.61 -9.06
N VAL A 213 -7.41 -7.60 -8.45
CA VAL A 213 -8.03 -7.45 -7.13
C VAL A 213 -7.00 -7.20 -6.03
N ILE A 214 -5.89 -7.94 -6.02
CA ILE A 214 -4.81 -7.77 -5.04
C ILE A 214 -4.17 -6.41 -5.24
N ARG A 215 -3.75 -6.11 -6.48
CA ARG A 215 -3.12 -4.85 -6.85
C ARG A 215 -3.94 -3.64 -6.40
N LYS A 216 -5.24 -3.64 -6.71
CA LYS A 216 -6.17 -2.57 -6.33
C LYS A 216 -6.25 -2.37 -4.81
N HIS A 217 -6.31 -3.46 -4.04
CA HIS A 217 -6.38 -3.38 -2.58
C HIS A 217 -5.06 -2.89 -1.98
N ARG A 218 -3.90 -3.35 -2.48
CA ARG A 218 -2.57 -2.85 -2.07
C ARG A 218 -2.48 -1.33 -2.26
N GLU A 219 -2.77 -0.87 -3.48
CA GLU A 219 -2.69 0.56 -3.83
C GLU A 219 -3.63 1.42 -2.97
N ARG A 220 -4.83 0.93 -2.67
CA ARG A 220 -5.80 1.64 -1.85
C ARG A 220 -5.40 1.67 -0.37
N LYS A 221 -4.93 0.56 0.20
CA LYS A 221 -4.48 0.48 1.60
C LYS A 221 -3.33 1.45 1.86
N VAL A 222 -2.33 1.49 0.97
CA VAL A 222 -1.20 2.44 1.07
C VAL A 222 -1.69 3.89 1.08
N ALA A 223 -2.63 4.23 0.18
CA ALA A 223 -3.22 5.58 0.15
C ALA A 223 -3.99 5.91 1.44
N GLU A 224 -4.78 4.97 1.97
CA GLU A 224 -5.54 5.13 3.22
C GLU A 224 -4.61 5.36 4.43
N VAL A 225 -3.54 4.55 4.56
CA VAL A 225 -2.53 4.69 5.61
C VAL A 225 -1.83 6.05 5.52
N ALA A 226 -1.43 6.48 4.32
CA ALA A 226 -0.80 7.78 4.13
C ALA A 226 -1.72 8.94 4.56
N ARG A 227 -3.02 8.88 4.20
CA ARG A 227 -4.01 9.88 4.60
C ARG A 227 -4.28 9.87 6.10
N MET A 228 -4.28 8.70 6.74
CA MET A 228 -4.44 8.57 8.19
C MET A 228 -3.32 9.32 8.93
N HIS A 229 -2.07 9.15 8.50
CA HIS A 229 -0.93 9.87 9.07
C HIS A 229 -1.09 11.39 8.94
N CYS A 230 -1.42 11.89 7.75
CA CYS A 230 -1.67 13.32 7.54
C CYS A 230 -2.83 13.85 8.39
N THR A 231 -3.93 13.08 8.52
CA THR A 231 -5.08 13.46 9.36
C THR A 231 -4.68 13.59 10.82
N ARG A 232 -3.95 12.60 11.35
CA ARG A 232 -3.45 12.62 12.72
C ARG A 232 -2.52 13.82 12.97
N TRP A 233 -1.59 14.11 12.07
CA TRP A 233 -0.68 15.24 12.22
C TRP A 233 -1.39 16.58 12.16
N PHE A 234 -2.38 16.72 11.28
CA PHE A 234 -3.21 17.92 11.22
C PHE A 234 -3.98 18.15 12.53
N GLU A 235 -4.56 17.11 13.11
CA GLU A 235 -5.26 17.17 14.42
C GLU A 235 -4.30 17.51 15.58
N GLN A 236 -3.03 17.13 15.46
CA GLN A 236 -1.98 17.40 16.44
C GLN A 236 -1.23 18.71 16.16
N GLU A 237 -1.64 19.47 15.15
CA GLU A 237 -0.95 20.68 14.69
C GLU A 237 0.56 20.48 14.47
N THR A 238 0.91 19.30 13.95
CA THR A 238 2.29 18.89 13.68
C THR A 238 2.53 18.82 12.18
N ASP A 239 3.63 19.39 11.71
CA ASP A 239 4.07 19.17 10.33
C ASP A 239 4.65 17.76 10.19
N GLY A 240 4.25 17.04 9.16
CA GLY A 240 4.72 15.68 8.90
C GLY A 240 4.79 15.37 7.40
N GLU A 241 5.64 14.40 7.04
CA GLU A 241 5.75 13.93 5.66
C GLU A 241 5.63 12.41 5.62
N VAL A 242 4.69 11.90 4.81
CA VAL A 242 4.66 10.49 4.42
C VAL A 242 5.41 10.34 3.11
N ILE A 243 6.45 9.52 3.06
CA ILE A 243 7.18 9.20 1.83
C ILE A 243 6.84 7.77 1.40
N ILE A 244 6.48 7.60 0.14
CA ILE A 244 6.03 6.34 -0.44
C ILE A 244 6.95 5.97 -1.62
N PRO A 245 8.12 5.33 -1.38
CA PRO A 245 8.99 4.79 -2.42
C PRO A 245 8.46 3.45 -2.95
N TRP A 246 7.50 3.50 -3.88
CA TRP A 246 6.76 2.33 -4.36
C TRP A 246 7.03 2.02 -5.83
N GLY A 247 6.81 0.77 -6.26
CA GLY A 247 6.94 0.36 -7.66
C GLY A 247 6.21 1.29 -8.66
N TYR A 248 6.89 1.63 -9.75
CA TYR A 248 6.44 2.60 -10.77
C TYR A 248 5.00 2.39 -11.23
N PHE A 249 4.62 1.13 -11.48
CA PHE A 249 3.29 0.80 -11.99
C PHE A 249 2.16 1.00 -10.98
N HIS A 250 2.45 1.18 -9.69
CA HIS A 250 1.45 1.43 -8.65
C HIS A 250 1.29 2.93 -8.33
N ALA A 251 2.29 3.75 -8.63
CA ALA A 251 2.37 5.13 -8.14
C ALA A 251 1.15 5.99 -8.55
N GLU A 252 0.76 5.95 -9.83
CA GLU A 252 -0.40 6.69 -10.33
C GLU A 252 -1.72 6.27 -9.67
N ALA A 253 -1.89 4.96 -9.40
CA ALA A 253 -3.08 4.45 -8.74
C ALA A 253 -3.11 4.86 -7.25
N ILE A 254 -1.97 4.83 -6.56
CA ILE A 254 -1.84 5.32 -5.18
C ILE A 254 -2.19 6.81 -5.13
N ILE A 255 -1.61 7.64 -6.01
CA ILE A 255 -1.94 9.08 -6.12
C ILE A 255 -3.44 9.27 -6.34
N HIS A 256 -4.01 8.54 -7.30
CA HIS A 256 -5.44 8.57 -7.57
C HIS A 256 -6.27 8.24 -6.31
N TYR A 257 -5.91 7.19 -5.55
CA TYR A 257 -6.65 6.81 -4.34
C TYR A 257 -6.49 7.81 -3.19
N VAL A 258 -5.33 8.47 -3.08
CA VAL A 258 -5.15 9.57 -2.13
C VAL A 258 -6.14 10.70 -2.44
N LEU A 259 -6.26 11.09 -3.71
CA LEU A 259 -7.13 12.18 -4.17
C LEU A 259 -8.61 11.79 -4.21
N GLU A 260 -8.94 10.56 -4.61
CA GLU A 260 -10.31 10.02 -4.61
C GLU A 260 -10.91 10.04 -3.21
N GLY A 261 -10.06 9.86 -2.21
CA GLY A 261 -10.40 10.00 -0.81
C GLY A 261 -11.06 11.33 -0.40
N ASN A 262 -10.96 12.37 -1.23
CA ASN A 262 -11.65 13.64 -1.02
C ASN A 262 -13.17 13.55 -1.22
N LYS A 263 -13.65 12.53 -1.94
CA LYS A 263 -15.09 12.30 -2.11
C LYS A 263 -15.68 11.92 -0.75
N CYS A 264 -16.73 12.60 -0.30
CA CYS A 264 -17.38 12.33 0.98
C CYS A 264 -17.65 10.83 1.13
N VAL A 265 -17.30 10.25 2.28
CA VAL A 265 -17.67 8.88 2.65
C VAL A 265 -19.17 8.87 2.96
N GLY A 266 -19.98 8.93 1.91
CA GLY A 266 -21.39 8.59 1.96
C GLY A 266 -21.50 7.07 1.97
N GLY A 267 -22.13 6.52 3.01
CA GLY A 267 -22.32 5.09 3.15
C GLY A 267 -22.90 4.46 1.88
N ALA A 268 -22.39 3.27 1.54
CA ALA A 268 -23.02 2.39 0.58
C ALA A 268 -24.39 1.95 1.13
N ALA A 269 -25.44 2.70 0.80
CA ALA A 269 -26.83 2.28 0.85
C ALA A 269 -27.48 2.77 -0.45
N GLY A 270 -27.71 1.81 -1.35
CA GLY A 270 -27.96 2.09 -2.76
C GLY A 270 -29.37 2.52 -3.10
N THR A 271 -29.53 2.84 -4.38
CA THR A 271 -30.79 2.75 -5.13
C THR A 271 -30.43 2.63 -6.60
N ASP A 272 -30.36 1.40 -7.10
CA ASP A 272 -30.80 1.12 -8.48
C ASP A 272 -32.00 0.18 -8.35
N SER A 273 -33.18 0.80 -8.23
CA SER A 273 -34.46 0.09 -8.34
C SER A 273 -34.82 -0.03 -9.83
N GLY A 274 -34.82 -1.26 -10.32
CA GLY A 274 -35.39 -1.66 -11.60
C GLY A 274 -36.03 -3.04 -11.48
N SER A 275 -37.27 -3.07 -11.00
CA SER A 275 -38.15 -4.23 -10.80
C SER A 275 -38.13 -5.34 -11.85
N ALA A 276 -38.17 -6.61 -11.40
CA ALA A 276 -39.13 -7.62 -11.87
C ALA A 276 -39.20 -8.86 -10.94
N ALA A 277 -40.16 -8.77 -10.02
CA ALA A 277 -41.00 -9.78 -9.37
C ALA A 277 -40.86 -11.32 -9.62
N LEU A 278 -41.09 -12.04 -8.50
CA LEU A 278 -41.77 -13.36 -8.31
C LEU A 278 -40.95 -14.63 -8.66
N LEU A 279 -40.80 -15.59 -7.74
CA LEU A 279 -41.89 -16.45 -7.26
C LEU A 279 -41.75 -16.92 -5.80
N ARG A 280 -42.92 -16.97 -5.16
CA ARG A 280 -43.29 -17.51 -3.86
C ARG A 280 -43.34 -19.05 -3.85
N GLY A 281 -43.19 -19.60 -2.65
CA GLY A 281 -43.83 -20.83 -2.18
C GLY A 281 -42.91 -21.67 -1.30
N ALA A 282 -43.26 -22.27 -0.17
CA ALA A 282 -44.32 -22.15 0.84
C ALA A 282 -44.17 -23.41 1.73
N SER A 283 -44.43 -23.29 3.05
CA SER A 283 -44.83 -24.40 3.96
C SER A 283 -43.77 -25.47 4.28
N GLY A 284 -43.59 -25.97 5.51
CA GLY A 284 -44.27 -25.77 6.78
C GLY A 284 -43.80 -26.82 7.81
N ASN A 285 -44.01 -26.51 9.11
CA ASN A 285 -44.03 -27.38 10.29
C ASN A 285 -42.79 -28.24 10.64
N ALA A 286 -42.52 -28.68 11.87
CA ALA A 286 -42.80 -28.32 13.26
C ALA A 286 -42.11 -29.43 14.11
N VAL A 287 -42.02 -29.25 15.44
CA VAL A 287 -41.97 -30.31 16.48
C VAL A 287 -40.59 -30.70 17.09
N THR A 288 -40.34 -30.11 18.26
CA THR A 288 -39.90 -30.67 19.58
C THR A 288 -38.55 -31.37 19.76
N ALA A 289 -37.78 -30.93 20.76
CA ALA A 289 -37.68 -31.53 22.11
C ALA A 289 -36.29 -31.29 22.76
N SER A 290 -36.24 -30.53 23.84
CA SER A 290 -35.28 -30.69 24.96
C SER A 290 -35.74 -31.88 25.84
N PRO A 291 -35.04 -32.37 26.91
CA PRO A 291 -33.98 -31.73 27.70
C PRO A 291 -32.88 -32.68 28.26
N SER A 292 -31.90 -32.14 29.02
CA SER A 292 -31.61 -32.58 30.41
C SER A 292 -30.39 -31.85 31.03
N ASN A 293 -30.58 -31.49 32.30
CA ASN A 293 -29.66 -30.86 33.24
C ASN A 293 -28.74 -31.88 33.93
N GLU A 294 -27.62 -31.43 34.51
CA GLU A 294 -27.23 -31.57 35.94
C GLU A 294 -25.90 -30.83 36.19
N ALA A 295 -25.88 -29.79 37.04
CA ALA A 295 -25.47 -29.77 38.46
C ALA A 295 -23.92 -29.86 38.65
N SER A 296 -23.19 -29.12 39.50
CA SER A 296 -23.51 -28.42 40.75
C SER A 296 -22.28 -27.60 41.23
N ALA A 297 -22.50 -26.80 42.30
CA ALA A 297 -21.54 -26.30 43.32
C ALA A 297 -20.98 -24.86 43.28
N LYS A 298 -21.76 -23.93 43.86
CA LYS A 298 -21.47 -23.02 45.02
C LYS A 298 -20.10 -22.33 45.13
N SER A 299 -20.09 -20.99 45.29
CA SER A 299 -19.97 -20.28 46.59
C SER A 299 -19.75 -18.76 46.48
N SER A 300 -20.57 -18.01 47.24
CA SER A 300 -20.47 -16.66 47.86
C SER A 300 -19.39 -15.64 47.43
N THR A 301 -19.66 -14.31 47.37
CA THR A 301 -20.07 -13.46 48.50
C THR A 301 -20.53 -12.06 48.02
N SER A 302 -21.63 -11.54 48.61
CA SER A 302 -21.98 -10.14 49.01
C SER A 302 -21.64 -8.92 48.13
N LEU A 303 -22.32 -7.76 48.22
CA LEU A 303 -23.65 -7.26 48.60
C LEU A 303 -23.50 -5.72 48.44
N GLY A 304 -24.45 -5.02 47.84
CA GLY A 304 -24.33 -3.56 47.65
C GLY A 304 -25.54 -2.94 46.98
N THR A 305 -26.66 -2.98 47.69
CA THR A 305 -27.99 -2.46 47.34
C THR A 305 -28.05 -0.92 47.33
N ARG A 306 -28.77 -0.32 46.37
CA ARG A 306 -29.74 0.77 46.61
C ARG A 306 -30.55 1.15 45.36
N ASP A 307 -31.83 0.78 45.40
CA ASP A 307 -33.06 1.55 45.14
C ASP A 307 -33.27 2.33 43.82
N ALA A 308 -34.12 1.73 42.98
CA ALA A 308 -35.42 2.22 42.48
C ALA A 308 -35.59 3.71 42.10
N LYS A 309 -35.97 3.96 40.82
CA LYS A 309 -37.34 4.41 40.45
C LYS A 309 -37.56 4.37 38.94
N ALA A 310 -38.72 3.86 38.55
CA ALA A 310 -39.23 3.81 37.18
C ALA A 310 -39.69 5.20 36.69
N ALA A 311 -39.48 5.48 35.41
CA ALA A 311 -40.39 6.25 34.57
C ALA A 311 -40.19 5.82 33.11
N ALA A 312 -41.19 5.11 32.58
CA ALA A 312 -41.32 4.87 31.16
C ALA A 312 -41.78 6.17 30.49
N ALA A 313 -41.04 6.62 29.46
CA ALA A 313 -41.56 7.51 28.45
C ALA A 313 -41.08 6.98 27.09
N SER A 314 -42.01 6.36 26.39
CA SER A 314 -41.95 6.03 24.98
C SER A 314 -41.70 7.30 24.16
N GLY A 315 -40.59 7.34 23.44
CA GLY A 315 -40.32 8.33 22.41
C GLY A 315 -39.33 7.72 21.44
N GLY A 316 -39.84 7.22 20.31
CA GLY A 316 -39.00 6.76 19.21
C GLY A 316 -38.26 7.96 18.63
N GLU A 317 -37.00 8.12 19.00
CA GLU A 317 -36.07 8.92 18.24
C GLU A 317 -35.57 8.06 17.08
N ALA A 318 -36.19 8.29 15.93
CA ALA A 318 -35.61 7.95 14.66
C ALA A 318 -34.17 8.45 14.65
N ALA A 319 -33.22 7.54 14.46
CA ALA A 319 -31.82 7.87 14.26
C ALA A 319 -31.74 8.93 13.15
N ALA A 320 -31.47 10.17 13.55
CA ALA A 320 -31.19 11.24 12.61
C ALA A 320 -30.00 10.76 11.78
N ALA A 321 -30.23 10.59 10.48
CA ALA A 321 -29.18 10.36 9.51
C ALA A 321 -28.15 11.47 9.73
N THR A 322 -26.98 11.10 10.24
CA THR A 322 -25.87 12.02 10.37
C THR A 322 -25.55 12.44 8.94
N GLU A 323 -25.82 13.70 8.60
CA GLU A 323 -25.38 14.23 7.31
C GLU A 323 -23.87 13.93 7.18
N PRO A 324 -23.42 13.43 6.02
CA PRO A 324 -22.01 13.13 5.83
C PRO A 324 -21.23 14.43 5.98
N SER A 325 -20.56 14.59 7.13
CA SER A 325 -19.68 15.72 7.37
C SER A 325 -18.58 15.70 6.30
N PRO A 326 -18.31 16.83 5.61
CA PRO A 326 -17.25 16.88 4.62
C PRO A 326 -15.91 16.48 5.27
N PRO A 327 -15.00 15.84 4.52
CA PRO A 327 -13.70 15.46 5.05
C PRO A 327 -12.99 16.72 5.56
N ARG A 328 -12.46 16.68 6.79
CA ARG A 328 -11.75 17.82 7.40
C ARG A 328 -10.53 18.27 6.60
N LEU A 329 -9.91 17.33 5.89
CA LEU A 329 -8.79 17.54 5.00
C LEU A 329 -9.17 17.22 3.57
N VAL A 330 -8.76 18.08 2.65
CA VAL A 330 -8.72 17.81 1.22
C VAL A 330 -7.26 17.60 0.83
N PHE A 331 -7.00 16.61 -0.01
CA PHE A 331 -5.69 16.31 -0.54
C PHE A 331 -5.58 16.89 -1.95
N VAL A 332 -4.60 17.76 -2.18
CA VAL A 332 -4.38 18.41 -3.46
C VAL A 332 -2.96 18.13 -3.94
N GLU A 333 -2.82 17.75 -5.21
CA GLU A 333 -1.49 17.65 -5.82
C GLU A 333 -0.84 19.04 -5.78
N ALA A 334 0.41 19.11 -5.35
CA ALA A 334 1.17 20.34 -5.45
C ALA A 334 1.42 20.59 -6.94
N ASP A 335 1.07 21.77 -7.45
CA ASP A 335 1.13 22.13 -8.87
C ASP A 335 2.54 22.02 -9.52
N GLU A 336 3.56 21.65 -8.76
CA GLU A 336 4.95 21.52 -9.20
C GLU A 336 5.48 20.09 -9.00
N LEU A 337 5.95 19.48 -10.09
CA LEU A 337 6.71 18.23 -10.06
C LEU A 337 7.95 18.41 -9.15
N LEU A 338 8.08 17.59 -8.12
CA LEU A 338 9.17 17.72 -7.15
C LEU A 338 10.53 17.38 -7.77
N ALA A 339 10.59 16.27 -8.51
CA ALA A 339 11.80 15.83 -9.19
C ALA A 339 11.45 14.90 -10.37
N LYS A 340 12.35 14.85 -11.36
CA LYS A 340 12.35 13.85 -12.43
C LYS A 340 13.72 13.18 -12.49
N VAL A 341 13.82 11.94 -12.01
CA VAL A 341 15.10 11.21 -11.94
C VAL A 341 15.07 10.03 -12.92
N PRO A 342 15.99 9.94 -13.89
CA PRO A 342 16.03 8.80 -14.80
C PRO A 342 16.43 7.51 -14.07
N PHE A 343 15.68 6.42 -14.28
CA PHE A 343 16.04 5.10 -13.76
C PHE A 343 17.40 4.61 -14.30
N SER A 344 17.72 4.98 -15.54
CA SER A 344 18.99 4.66 -16.24
C SER A 344 19.32 3.16 -16.25
N VAL A 345 18.36 2.36 -16.72
CA VAL A 345 18.46 0.89 -16.81
C VAL A 345 18.41 0.49 -18.29
N PRO A 346 19.23 -0.47 -18.75
CA PRO A 346 19.11 -1.08 -20.07
C PRO A 346 17.77 -1.77 -20.30
N LYS A 347 17.36 -1.82 -21.56
CA LYS A 347 16.11 -2.46 -21.99
C LYS A 347 16.11 -3.95 -21.67
N GLU A 348 17.24 -4.59 -21.87
CA GLU A 348 17.46 -6.03 -21.76
C GLU A 348 17.35 -6.54 -20.30
N LEU A 349 17.39 -5.64 -19.31
CA LEU A 349 17.17 -5.98 -17.91
C LEU A 349 15.70 -5.90 -17.48
N ILE A 350 14.85 -5.22 -18.27
CA ILE A 350 13.44 -4.96 -17.93
C ILE A 350 12.51 -5.72 -18.88
N GLU A 351 12.91 -5.90 -20.14
CA GLU A 351 12.14 -6.65 -21.11
C GLU A 351 12.79 -8.03 -21.34
N PRO A 352 12.06 -9.13 -21.13
CA PRO A 352 12.59 -10.46 -21.42
C PRO A 352 12.94 -10.56 -22.91
N VAL A 353 14.13 -11.08 -23.20
CA VAL A 353 14.55 -11.34 -24.58
C VAL A 353 13.60 -12.41 -25.14
N PRO A 354 12.88 -12.14 -26.25
CA PRO A 354 12.00 -13.15 -26.83
C PRO A 354 12.81 -14.38 -27.20
N ASP A 355 12.35 -15.52 -26.70
CA ASP A 355 13.07 -16.78 -26.74
C ASP A 355 13.36 -17.18 -28.21
N ARG A 356 14.58 -16.94 -28.67
CA ARG A 356 15.04 -17.39 -29.99
C ARG A 356 15.29 -18.90 -29.95
N LYS A 357 14.26 -19.73 -29.79
CA LYS A 357 14.34 -21.20 -29.97
C LYS A 357 12.96 -21.88 -29.99
N ALA A 358 12.16 -21.60 -31.01
CA ALA A 358 11.09 -22.51 -31.46
C ALA A 358 10.99 -22.60 -33.00
N GLY A 359 12.11 -22.37 -33.70
CA GLY A 359 12.18 -22.40 -35.16
C GLY A 359 13.42 -23.13 -35.64
N ASN A 360 13.50 -24.43 -35.35
CA ASN A 360 14.26 -25.41 -36.14
C ASN A 360 14.00 -26.82 -35.58
N ARG A 361 12.81 -27.35 -35.87
CA ARG A 361 12.57 -28.79 -36.00
C ARG A 361 11.64 -29.00 -37.19
N SER A 362 12.22 -28.82 -38.37
CA SER A 362 11.70 -29.37 -39.62
C SER A 362 12.88 -30.08 -40.29
N SER A 363 12.95 -31.38 -40.05
CA SER A 363 13.64 -32.36 -40.90
C SER A 363 13.06 -33.73 -40.57
#